data_AF-A0A7L2LUX5-F1
#
_entry.id   AF-A0A7L2LUX5-F1
#
_cell.length_a   1.000
_cell.length_b   1.000
_cell.length_c   1.000
_cell.angle_alpha   90.00
_cell.angle_beta   90.00
_cell.angle_gamma   90.00
#
_symmetry.space_group_name_H-M   'P 1'
#
loop_
_entity.id
_entity.type
_entity.pdbx_description
1 polymer ?
#
loop_
_entity_poly.entity_id
_entity_poly.type
_entity_poly.pdbx_seq_one_letter_code
_entity_poly.pdbx_strand_id
1 'polypeptide(L)'
;FSGYLKVRIGEAVGLQPTRWSLRHSLFRKGYQLLDPYVTVSVDQVRVGQTSTKQKTNKPTYNEEFSATVTDGHQIELSVFHDTPIGYDDFVANCTLHFQELLRSAAPSDTFEGW
;
A
#
# COMPACT_ATOMS: atom_id res chain seq x y z
N PHE A 1 -7.14 -11.47 14.35
CA PHE A 1 -6.21 -12.40 13.68
C PHE A 1 -4.94 -12.45 14.50
N SER A 2 -4.53 -13.64 14.92
CA SER A 2 -3.29 -13.84 15.68
C SER A 2 -2.48 -14.90 14.95
N GLY A 3 -1.32 -14.53 14.41
CA GLY A 3 -0.57 -15.37 13.49
C GLY A 3 0.55 -14.63 12.74
N TYR A 4 1.07 -15.25 11.69
CA TYR A 4 2.12 -14.68 10.86
C TYR A 4 1.53 -14.04 9.60
N LEU A 5 1.80 -12.75 9.40
CA LEU A 5 1.42 -11.99 8.21
C LEU A 5 2.62 -11.91 7.28
N LYS A 6 2.39 -12.20 5.99
CA LYS A 6 3.34 -12.00 4.91
C LYS A 6 2.64 -11.29 3.75
N VAL A 7 3.16 -10.13 3.34
CA VAL A 7 2.53 -9.26 2.35
C VAL A 7 3.56 -8.91 1.28
N ARG A 8 3.20 -9.14 0.03
CA ARG A 8 3.99 -8.70 -1.12
C ARG A 8 3.26 -7.58 -1.85
N ILE A 9 3.91 -6.42 -1.95
CA ILE A 9 3.43 -5.29 -2.74
C ILE A 9 3.96 -5.46 -4.16
N GLY A 10 3.07 -5.82 -5.09
CA GLY A 10 3.38 -5.98 -6.51
C GLY A 10 3.57 -4.64 -7.19
N GLU A 11 2.48 -4.07 -7.68
CA GLU A 11 2.44 -2.76 -8.33
C GLU A 11 1.19 -1.97 -7.94
N ALA A 12 1.21 -0.67 -8.19
CA ALA A 12 0.03 0.17 -8.17
C ALA A 12 -0.18 0.78 -9.56
N VAL A 13 -1.44 1.02 -9.93
CA VAL A 13 -1.80 1.63 -11.21
C VAL A 13 -2.83 2.73 -11.00
N GLY A 14 -2.78 3.75 -11.86
CA GLY A 14 -3.78 4.81 -11.85
C GLY A 14 -3.71 5.74 -10.63
N LEU A 15 -2.54 5.86 -9.98
CA LEU A 15 -2.37 6.82 -8.89
C LEU A 15 -2.60 8.24 -9.42
N GLN A 16 -3.34 9.04 -8.64
CA GLN A 16 -3.64 10.42 -8.99
C GLN A 16 -3.03 11.36 -7.93
N PRO A 17 -2.19 12.33 -8.34
CA PRO A 17 -1.76 13.38 -7.44
C PRO A 17 -2.94 14.09 -6.80
N THR A 18 -2.88 14.32 -5.50
CA THR A 18 -3.90 15.11 -4.82
C THR A 18 -3.82 16.58 -5.25
N ARG A 19 -4.90 17.33 -5.03
CA ARG A 19 -4.88 18.79 -5.23
C ARG A 19 -3.80 19.49 -4.41
N TRP A 20 -3.44 18.93 -3.26
CA TRP A 20 -2.37 19.43 -2.42
C TRP A 20 -1.01 19.23 -3.09
N SER A 21 -0.68 18.00 -3.52
CA SER A 21 0.58 17.71 -4.21
C SER A 21 0.75 18.55 -5.48
N LEU A 22 -0.32 18.73 -6.26
CA LEU A 22 -0.30 19.58 -7.46
C LEU A 22 0.05 21.05 -7.19
N ARG A 23 -0.30 21.57 -6.00
CA ARG A 23 -0.06 22.97 -5.61
C ARG A 23 1.28 23.19 -4.93
N HIS A 24 1.83 22.16 -4.29
CA HIS A 24 3.00 22.31 -3.42
C HIS A 24 4.23 21.57 -3.96
N SER A 25 4.18 20.24 -4.05
CA SER A 25 5.33 19.39 -4.39
C SER A 25 5.55 19.21 -5.90
N LEU A 26 4.49 19.32 -6.70
CA LEU A 26 4.51 19.15 -8.16
C LEU A 26 4.26 20.46 -8.94
N PHE A 27 4.11 21.58 -8.25
CA PHE A 27 3.81 22.86 -8.89
C PHE A 27 4.93 23.28 -9.86
N ARG A 28 4.52 23.67 -11.08
CA ARG A 28 5.43 24.12 -12.16
C ARG A 28 6.50 23.10 -12.60
N LYS A 29 6.39 21.83 -12.25
CA LYS A 29 7.35 20.79 -12.70
C LYS A 29 7.16 20.35 -14.16
N GLY A 30 6.07 20.76 -14.83
CA GLY A 30 5.77 20.38 -16.22
C GLY A 30 5.25 18.94 -16.37
N TYR A 31 5.13 18.20 -15.27
CA TYR A 31 4.57 16.86 -15.20
C TYR A 31 3.76 16.70 -13.90
N GLN A 32 2.83 15.74 -13.89
CA GLN A 32 2.00 15.39 -12.73
C GLN A 32 2.24 13.93 -12.32
N LEU A 33 3.52 13.60 -12.17
CA LEU A 33 4.02 12.28 -11.82
C LEU A 33 4.50 12.32 -10.38
N LEU A 34 4.07 11.34 -9.61
CA LEU A 34 4.42 11.20 -8.20
C LEU A 34 5.80 10.56 -8.05
N ASP A 35 6.34 10.68 -6.85
CA ASP A 35 7.41 9.83 -6.34
C ASP A 35 6.80 8.88 -5.28
N PRO A 36 6.06 7.82 -5.66
CA PRO A 36 5.23 7.09 -4.71
C PRO A 36 5.96 5.98 -3.94
N TYR A 37 5.61 5.83 -2.66
CA TYR A 37 5.88 4.64 -1.85
C TYR A 37 4.61 4.17 -1.11
N VAL A 38 4.61 2.92 -0.65
CA VAL A 38 3.50 2.33 0.10
C VAL A 38 3.97 1.98 1.51
N THR A 39 3.23 2.41 2.52
CA THR A 39 3.37 1.91 3.89
C THR A 39 2.41 0.76 4.12
N VAL A 40 2.88 -0.27 4.81
CA VAL A 40 2.06 -1.39 5.28
C VAL A 40 1.90 -1.26 6.79
N SER A 41 0.66 -1.23 7.26
CA SER A 41 0.33 -1.12 8.69
C SER A 41 -0.67 -2.17 9.11
N VAL A 42 -0.56 -2.65 10.36
CA VAL A 42 -1.55 -3.51 11.01
C VAL A 42 -2.09 -2.74 12.22
N ASP A 43 -3.41 -2.52 12.27
CA ASP A 43 -4.06 -1.75 13.34
C ASP A 43 -3.30 -0.46 13.70
N GLN A 44 -3.04 0.36 12.67
CA GLN A 44 -2.32 1.64 12.73
C GLN A 44 -0.82 1.56 13.10
N VAL A 45 -0.28 0.37 13.38
CA VAL A 45 1.16 0.16 13.60
C VAL A 45 1.85 -0.18 12.28
N ARG A 46 2.81 0.64 11.86
CA ARG A 46 3.58 0.41 10.63
C ARG A 46 4.47 -0.84 10.78
N VAL A 47 4.33 -1.78 9.84
CA VAL A 47 5.13 -3.02 9.76
C VAL A 47 6.08 -3.03 8.57
N GLY A 48 5.90 -2.13 7.60
CA GLY A 48 6.76 -2.06 6.42
C GLY A 48 6.56 -0.79 5.62
N GLN A 49 7.52 -0.51 4.74
CA GLN A 49 7.46 0.58 3.76
C GLN A 49 8.27 0.17 2.53
N THR A 50 7.72 0.39 1.34
CA THR A 50 8.44 0.15 0.09
C THR A 50 9.50 1.21 -0.18
N SER A 51 10.44 0.90 -1.08
CA SER A 51 11.24 1.93 -1.73
C SER A 51 10.37 2.95 -2.49
N THR A 52 10.78 4.22 -2.51
CA THR A 52 10.17 5.25 -3.34
C THR A 52 10.50 4.99 -4.81
N LYS A 53 9.49 4.96 -5.69
CA LYS A 53 9.70 4.95 -7.13
C LYS A 53 9.63 6.38 -7.66
N GLN A 54 10.51 6.74 -8.57
CA GLN A 54 10.62 8.12 -9.06
C GLN A 54 9.71 8.36 -10.27
N LYS A 55 9.05 9.51 -10.29
CA LYS A 55 8.29 10.08 -11.42
C LYS A 55 7.37 9.08 -12.12
N THR A 56 6.49 8.42 -11.36
CA THR A 56 5.52 7.47 -11.90
C THR A 56 4.19 7.50 -11.14
N ASN A 57 3.09 7.34 -11.89
CA ASN A 57 1.75 7.09 -11.34
C ASN A 57 1.35 5.61 -11.45
N LYS A 58 2.29 4.76 -11.87
CA LYS A 58 2.16 3.31 -12.03
C LYS A 58 3.41 2.59 -11.52
N PRO A 59 3.73 2.68 -10.21
CA PRO A 59 4.94 2.09 -9.66
C PRO A 59 4.86 0.56 -9.57
N THR A 60 5.94 -0.12 -9.94
CA THR A 60 6.14 -1.55 -9.67
C THR A 60 7.17 -1.69 -8.54
N TYR A 61 6.78 -2.29 -7.42
CA TYR A 61 7.60 -2.45 -6.22
C TYR A 61 8.24 -3.84 -6.15
N ASN A 62 7.43 -4.90 -6.18
CA ASN A 62 7.86 -6.28 -5.94
C ASN A 62 8.59 -6.48 -4.60
N GLU A 63 8.13 -5.79 -3.56
CA GLU A 63 8.73 -5.80 -2.23
C GLU A 63 7.86 -6.60 -1.24
N GLU A 64 8.50 -7.22 -0.25
CA GLU A 64 7.85 -8.16 0.67
C GLU A 64 8.10 -7.76 2.12
N PHE A 65 7.05 -7.82 2.93
CA PHE A 65 7.07 -7.50 4.35
C PHE A 65 6.47 -8.65 5.13
N SER A 66 6.98 -8.90 6.33
CA SER A 66 6.45 -9.93 7.22
C SER A 66 6.40 -9.44 8.66
N ALA A 67 5.37 -9.85 9.40
CA ALA A 67 5.19 -9.47 10.80
C ALA A 67 4.42 -10.56 11.56
N THR A 68 4.76 -10.74 12.83
CA THR A 68 3.89 -11.46 13.77
C THR A 68 2.79 -10.52 14.24
N VAL A 69 1.54 -10.93 14.08
CA VAL A 69 0.36 -10.15 14.46
C VAL A 69 -0.31 -10.81 15.65
N THR A 70 -0.65 -10.02 16.65
CA THR A 70 -1.42 -10.44 17.83
C THR A 70 -2.71 -9.63 17.87
N ASP A 71 -3.86 -10.31 17.89
CA ASP A 71 -5.19 -9.72 17.96
C ASP A 71 -5.47 -8.64 16.91
N GLY A 72 -4.91 -8.80 15.71
CA GLY A 72 -5.02 -7.84 14.62
C GLY A 72 -6.40 -7.83 13.94
N HIS A 73 -6.89 -6.65 13.54
CA HIS A 73 -8.22 -6.46 12.94
C HIS A 73 -8.14 -6.17 11.44
N GLN A 74 -7.19 -5.32 11.03
CA GLN A 74 -7.06 -4.89 9.65
C GLN A 74 -5.61 -4.65 9.23
N ILE A 75 -5.38 -4.77 7.93
CA ILE A 75 -4.19 -4.25 7.27
C ILE A 75 -4.55 -2.98 6.50
N GLU A 76 -3.71 -1.96 6.60
CA GLU A 76 -3.81 -0.74 5.83
C GLU A 76 -2.60 -0.58 4.91
N LEU A 77 -2.87 -0.35 3.64
CA LEU A 77 -1.90 0.00 2.61
C LEU A 77 -2.11 1.46 2.24
N SER A 78 -1.15 2.32 2.57
CA SER A 78 -1.25 3.76 2.33
C SER A 78 -0.15 4.23 1.41
N VAL A 79 -0.55 4.91 0.33
CA VAL A 79 0.33 5.45 -0.70
C VAL A 79 0.63 6.91 -0.37
N PHE A 80 1.90 7.26 -0.40
CA PHE A 80 2.38 8.61 -0.19
C PHE A 80 3.26 9.06 -1.34
N HIS A 81 3.29 10.36 -1.60
CA HIS A 81 4.27 11.00 -2.46
C HIS A 81 5.40 11.55 -1.61
N ASP A 82 6.61 11.05 -1.86
CA ASP A 82 7.85 11.51 -1.23
C ASP A 82 8.11 12.99 -1.58
N THR A 83 8.10 13.85 -0.56
CA THR A 83 8.29 15.29 -0.73
C THR A 83 9.73 15.68 -0.39
N PRO A 84 10.35 16.61 -1.13
CA PRO A 84 11.74 17.00 -0.85
C PRO A 84 11.97 17.58 0.55
N ILE A 85 10.94 18.20 1.15
CA ILE A 85 11.01 18.88 2.46
C ILE A 85 9.66 18.74 3.14
N GLY A 86 9.67 18.36 4.42
CA GLY A 86 8.49 18.32 5.28
C GLY A 86 7.88 16.93 5.36
N TYR A 87 6.55 16.87 5.51
CA TYR A 87 5.81 15.62 5.52
C TYR A 87 5.41 15.22 4.12
N ASP A 88 5.43 13.92 3.85
CA ASP A 88 5.00 13.36 2.59
C ASP A 88 3.49 13.51 2.38
N ASP A 89 3.11 13.72 1.13
CA ASP A 89 1.72 13.95 0.78
C ASP A 89 0.99 12.60 0.70
N PHE A 90 -0.10 12.45 1.44
CA PHE A 90 -1.02 11.33 1.25
C PHE A 90 -1.58 11.32 -0.17
N VAL A 91 -1.66 10.15 -0.78
CA VAL A 91 -2.22 9.95 -2.13
C VAL A 91 -3.51 9.15 -2.09
N ALA A 92 -3.47 7.95 -1.51
CA ALA A 92 -4.58 7.02 -1.43
C ALA A 92 -4.32 5.97 -0.36
N ASN A 93 -5.36 5.27 0.08
CA ASN A 93 -5.21 4.06 0.89
C ASN A 93 -6.21 2.98 0.52
N CYS A 94 -5.94 1.78 1.02
CA CYS A 94 -6.84 0.64 1.03
C CYS A 94 -6.75 -0.04 2.40
N THR A 95 -7.89 -0.38 2.98
CA THR A 95 -7.98 -1.14 4.23
C THR A 95 -8.64 -2.48 3.93
N LEU A 96 -8.02 -3.56 4.40
CA LEU A 96 -8.55 -4.92 4.28
C LEU A 96 -8.71 -5.50 5.67
N HIS A 97 -9.91 -5.97 6.00
CA HIS A 97 -10.15 -6.63 7.27
C HIS A 97 -9.65 -8.08 7.23
N PHE A 98 -8.93 -8.53 8.27
CA PHE A 98 -8.48 -9.92 8.32
C PHE A 98 -9.63 -10.92 8.24
N GLN A 99 -10.79 -10.58 8.80
CA GLN A 99 -11.98 -11.42 8.72
C GLN A 99 -12.46 -11.64 7.28
N GLU A 100 -12.37 -10.62 6.42
CA GLU A 100 -12.74 -10.73 5.00
C GLU A 100 -11.70 -11.54 4.23
N LEU A 101 -10.41 -11.30 4.48
CA LEU A 101 -9.31 -12.06 3.87
C LEU A 101 -9.41 -13.56 4.20
N LEU A 102 -9.64 -13.89 5.47
CA LEU A 102 -9.78 -15.28 5.92
C LEU A 102 -11.03 -15.95 5.36
N ARG A 103 -12.13 -15.21 5.18
CA ARG A 103 -13.34 -15.74 4.51
C ARG A 103 -13.11 -16.00 3.03
N SER A 104 -12.42 -15.09 2.34
CA SER A 104 -12.09 -15.25 0.91
C SER A 104 -11.10 -16.40 0.65
N ALA A 105 -10.28 -16.74 1.64
CA ALA A 105 -9.34 -17.84 1.60
C ALA A 105 -9.96 -19.20 1.98
N ALA A 106 -11.21 -19.24 2.46
CA ALA A 106 -11.90 -20.50 2.69
C ALA A 106 -12.09 -21.22 1.35
N PRO A 107 -11.82 -22.53 1.26
CA PRO A 107 -11.89 -23.25 -0.01
C PRO A 107 -13.34 -23.21 -0.51
N SER A 108 -13.57 -22.43 -1.56
CA SER A 108 -14.65 -22.73 -2.50
C SER A 108 -14.27 -24.04 -3.19
N ASP A 109 -14.96 -25.12 -2.81
CA ASP A 109 -14.91 -26.47 -3.37
C ASP A 109 -13.53 -27.00 -3.75
N THR A 110 -13.03 -27.93 -2.95
CA THR A 110 -12.11 -28.98 -3.41
C THR A 110 -12.57 -29.49 -4.78
N PHE A 111 -11.86 -29.12 -5.85
CA PHE A 111 -12.00 -29.76 -7.14
C PHE A 111 -11.41 -31.18 -7.00
N GLU A 112 -12.25 -32.14 -6.63
CA GLU A 112 -11.99 -33.56 -6.83
C GLU A 112 -12.21 -33.89 -8.31
N GLY A 113 -11.23 -33.53 -9.14
CA GLY A 113 -11.12 -34.05 -10.49
C GLY A 113 -10.56 -35.46 -10.44
N TRP A 114 -11.40 -36.45 -10.75
CA TRP A 114 -11.08 -37.85 -10.97
C TRP A 114 -10.09 -38.06 -12.13
#